data_AF-A0A0Q5TEA3-F1
#
_entry.id   AF-A0A0Q5TEA3-F1
#
_cell.length_a   1.000
_cell.length_b   1.000
_cell.length_c   1.000
_cell.angle_alpha   90.00
_cell.angle_beta   90.00
_cell.angle_gamma   90.00
#
_symmetry.space_group_name_H-M   'P 1'
#
loop_
_entity.id
_entity.type
_entity.pdbx_description
1 polymer ?
#
loop_
_entity_poly.entity_id
_entity_poly.type
_entity_poly.pdbx_seq_one_letter_code
_entity_poly.pdbx_strand_id
1 'polypeptide(L)'
;MPLIVALQKMKILPVSFLRIRVAGLVLSALTIAFAGCKSAGEKKHVEEGRELAKVYCTNCHQLPDPGLLNKATWRDAVLPAMAEKLGIEVLEGNMYLHSKSSALSSPDWQKILAFYETLAPDSLTQIAQKQPEIMKNGLFSIRKPAEDSAVASTMLVRIDTATHSVFSGAAMEPAIFSYNAKLRKSLLSKLASPPVDMHIPAEKGALNLLTCMGGMSASDETKGQVILLEKHPGPKLQFLSKGLIRPIETRPIDSNRDGLTDYTICAFGHNQGGLYLLKQLSDGNFTKQVIREMPGATYTNIRDINNDGWPDIVALFAHGDEGIWLFTNDRKGGFTEKNILRFPPVFGSSSFQLADVNQDGLEDIIYTAGDNSDYSRILKPYHGLYIFTNTGNFTFKQTFFYPINGCTKAIAADFDKDGKLDIATIAFFADLKNKSFEKFLIFSQDQKSGVFTPKRLPVDQLGRWICMDAADWDSDGDIDIALGNFSRGFLNQDRVQPDWNTRLPFIILENISVANIPR
;
A
#
# COMPACT_ATOMS: atom_id res chain seq x y z
N MET A 1 18.54 -74.01 -7.25
CA MET A 1 19.22 -75.15 -6.59
C MET A 1 19.25 -74.84 -5.10
N PRO A 2 18.80 -75.76 -4.24
CA PRO A 2 17.72 -75.47 -3.27
C PRO A 2 18.07 -75.84 -1.81
N LEU A 3 17.15 -75.58 -0.87
CA LEU A 3 16.64 -76.43 0.24
C LEU A 3 15.96 -75.48 1.28
N ILE A 4 14.68 -75.50 1.67
CA ILE A 4 13.63 -76.50 1.99
C ILE A 4 13.83 -77.24 3.35
N VAL A 5 12.98 -76.85 4.35
CA VAL A 5 12.26 -77.66 5.38
C VAL A 5 13.07 -78.13 6.63
N ALA A 6 12.58 -78.28 7.88
CA ALA A 6 11.28 -78.35 8.60
C ALA A 6 11.48 -77.87 10.07
N LEU A 7 10.55 -77.17 10.74
CA LEU A 7 9.45 -77.68 11.61
C LEU A 7 9.78 -78.86 12.57
N GLN A 8 9.73 -78.58 13.89
CA GLN A 8 9.28 -79.55 14.89
C GLN A 8 8.54 -78.86 16.06
N LYS A 9 7.31 -79.34 16.31
CA LYS A 9 6.40 -78.99 17.41
C LYS A 9 6.79 -79.73 18.69
N MET A 10 6.55 -79.16 19.87
CA MET A 10 6.01 -79.84 21.07
C MET A 10 5.64 -78.78 22.12
N LYS A 11 4.34 -78.56 22.36
CA LYS A 11 3.46 -79.13 23.40
C LYS A 11 3.41 -78.27 24.68
N ILE A 12 2.21 -77.74 24.89
CA ILE A 12 1.69 -76.97 26.02
C ILE A 12 1.48 -77.89 27.23
N LEU A 13 1.69 -77.39 28.45
CA LEU A 13 0.86 -77.69 29.63
C LEU A 13 0.81 -76.44 30.56
N PRO A 14 -0.31 -76.22 31.28
CA PRO A 14 -0.71 -74.91 31.82
C PRO A 14 -0.45 -74.76 33.32
N VAL A 15 -0.25 -73.52 33.80
CA VAL A 15 -0.33 -73.21 35.24
C VAL A 15 -0.99 -71.83 35.46
N SER A 16 -2.23 -71.91 35.98
CA SER A 16 -2.96 -71.01 36.89
C SER A 16 -2.91 -69.47 36.74
N PHE A 17 -4.12 -68.92 36.59
CA PHE A 17 -4.55 -67.60 37.03
C PHE A 17 -4.08 -67.22 38.44
N LEU A 18 -3.50 -66.02 38.63
CA LEU A 18 -4.02 -65.02 39.60
C LEU A 18 -3.27 -63.67 39.51
N ARG A 19 -4.06 -62.58 39.42
CA ARG A 19 -3.75 -61.18 39.80
C ARG A 19 -2.61 -60.47 39.06
N ILE A 20 -2.97 -59.50 38.21
CA ILE A 20 -2.64 -58.07 38.32
C ILE A 20 -3.58 -57.34 37.33
N ARG A 21 -4.70 -56.81 37.82
CA ARG A 21 -5.52 -55.80 37.13
C ARG A 21 -5.65 -54.59 38.06
N VAL A 22 -4.61 -53.76 38.15
CA VAL A 22 -4.71 -52.37 38.67
C VAL A 22 -3.66 -51.42 38.02
N ALA A 23 -2.53 -51.89 37.50
CA ALA A 23 -1.48 -50.98 37.03
C ALA A 23 -1.72 -50.30 35.65
N GLY A 24 -2.71 -50.74 34.86
CA GLY A 24 -2.95 -50.22 33.49
C GLY A 24 -3.88 -49.01 33.38
N LEU A 25 -4.59 -48.63 34.45
CA LEU A 25 -5.51 -47.48 34.47
C LEU A 25 -4.90 -46.23 35.10
N VAL A 26 -3.89 -46.39 35.96
CA VAL A 26 -3.17 -45.27 36.59
C VAL A 26 -2.15 -44.67 35.62
N LEU A 27 -1.50 -45.49 34.78
CA LEU A 27 -0.51 -44.99 33.81
C LEU A 27 -1.16 -44.22 32.65
N SER A 28 -2.33 -44.65 32.17
CA SER A 28 -3.09 -43.95 31.13
C SER A 28 -3.74 -42.66 31.65
N ALA A 29 -4.25 -42.65 32.89
CA ALA A 29 -4.76 -41.45 33.56
C ALA A 29 -3.65 -40.43 33.85
N LEU A 30 -2.44 -40.87 34.22
CA LEU A 30 -1.29 -39.97 34.40
C LEU A 30 -0.79 -39.39 33.07
N THR A 31 -0.74 -40.16 31.97
CA THR A 31 -0.40 -39.58 30.65
C THR A 31 -1.45 -38.60 30.13
N ILE A 32 -2.74 -38.83 30.39
CA ILE A 32 -3.82 -37.91 30.02
C ILE A 32 -3.81 -36.65 30.92
N ALA A 33 -3.51 -36.79 32.21
CA ALA A 33 -3.35 -35.66 33.13
C ALA A 33 -2.10 -34.82 32.82
N PHE A 34 -0.97 -35.43 32.46
CA PHE A 34 0.24 -34.71 32.03
C PHE A 34 0.07 -34.01 30.67
N ALA A 35 -0.63 -34.63 29.71
CA ALA A 35 -1.00 -33.98 28.44
C ALA A 35 -2.01 -32.84 28.66
N GLY A 36 -2.99 -33.04 29.55
CA GLY A 36 -3.95 -32.01 29.95
C GLY A 36 -3.30 -30.81 30.63
N CYS A 37 -2.38 -31.03 31.58
CA CYS A 37 -1.63 -29.96 32.25
C CYS A 37 -0.66 -29.22 31.32
N LYS A 38 0.01 -29.93 30.39
CA LYS A 38 0.84 -29.27 29.36
C LYS A 38 -0.01 -28.39 28.45
N SER A 39 -1.15 -28.90 27.96
CA SER A 39 -2.06 -28.13 27.10
C SER A 39 -2.70 -26.94 27.82
N ALA A 40 -2.94 -27.04 29.13
CA ALA A 40 -3.47 -25.95 29.94
C ALA A 40 -2.40 -24.87 30.23
N GLY A 41 -1.15 -25.27 30.49
CA GLY A 41 -0.03 -24.36 30.66
C GLY A 41 0.31 -23.60 29.38
N GLU A 42 0.35 -24.29 28.25
CA GLU A 42 0.60 -23.70 26.93
C GLU A 42 -0.51 -22.71 26.54
N LYS A 43 -1.78 -23.07 26.73
CA LYS A 43 -2.91 -22.15 26.53
C LYS A 43 -2.82 -20.91 27.42
N LYS A 44 -2.43 -21.09 28.68
CA LYS A 44 -2.24 -19.97 29.61
C LYS A 44 -1.12 -19.03 29.15
N HIS A 45 0.00 -19.58 28.66
CA HIS A 45 1.10 -18.77 28.12
C HIS A 45 0.71 -17.98 26.87
N VAL A 46 -0.05 -18.59 25.96
CA VAL A 46 -0.57 -17.91 24.76
C VAL A 46 -1.50 -16.75 25.14
N GLU A 47 -2.38 -16.93 26.12
CA GLU A 47 -3.28 -15.87 26.58
C GLU A 47 -2.52 -14.74 27.30
N GLU A 48 -1.57 -15.07 28.18
CA GLU A 48 -0.70 -14.06 28.79
C GLU A 48 0.12 -13.30 27.73
N GLY A 49 0.60 -14.01 26.70
CA GLY A 49 1.30 -13.42 25.56
C GLY A 49 0.44 -12.43 24.77
N ARG A 50 -0.85 -12.74 24.58
CA ARG A 50 -1.81 -11.81 23.98
C ARG A 50 -1.96 -10.53 24.79
N GLU A 51 -2.13 -10.63 26.10
CA GLU A 51 -2.28 -9.45 26.97
C GLU A 51 -1.00 -8.61 27.02
N LEU A 52 0.17 -9.25 27.04
CA LEU A 52 1.45 -8.55 26.91
C LEU A 52 1.57 -7.85 25.54
N ALA A 53 1.20 -8.52 24.45
CA ALA A 53 1.20 -7.91 23.12
C ALA A 53 0.26 -6.70 23.05
N LYS A 54 -0.90 -6.73 23.72
CA LYS A 54 -1.75 -5.53 23.85
C LYS A 54 -0.99 -4.38 24.52
N VAL A 55 -0.39 -4.62 25.68
CA VAL A 55 0.30 -3.57 26.44
C VAL A 55 1.49 -2.97 25.67
N TYR A 56 2.30 -3.82 25.03
CA TYR A 56 3.56 -3.39 24.44
C TYR A 56 3.46 -3.01 22.95
N CYS A 57 2.48 -3.55 22.22
CA CYS A 57 2.38 -3.32 20.77
C CYS A 57 1.29 -2.31 20.38
N THR A 58 0.32 -1.98 21.25
CA THR A 58 -0.77 -1.07 20.86
C THR A 58 -0.53 0.42 21.11
N ASN A 59 0.67 0.77 21.60
CA ASN A 59 1.03 2.18 21.82
C ASN A 59 1.25 2.93 20.49
N CYS A 60 1.58 2.21 19.41
CA CYS A 60 1.89 2.82 18.12
C CYS A 60 0.80 2.55 17.07
N HIS A 61 0.19 1.36 17.07
CA HIS A 61 -0.76 0.93 16.06
C HIS A 61 -1.77 -0.06 16.63
N GLN A 62 -2.75 -0.51 15.84
CA GLN A 62 -3.66 -1.58 16.23
C GLN A 62 -2.90 -2.89 16.52
N LEU A 63 -3.35 -3.70 17.48
CA LEU A 63 -2.76 -5.01 17.76
C LEU A 63 -2.83 -5.88 16.49
N PRO A 64 -1.69 -6.35 15.95
CA PRO A 64 -1.69 -7.26 14.81
C PRO A 64 -2.29 -8.62 15.18
N ASP A 65 -3.25 -9.10 14.39
CA ASP A 65 -3.76 -10.47 14.53
C ASP A 65 -2.70 -11.47 14.02
N PRO A 66 -2.34 -12.52 14.79
CA PRO A 66 -1.40 -13.54 14.34
C PRO A 66 -1.76 -14.19 12.99
N GLY A 67 -3.05 -14.28 12.65
CA GLY A 67 -3.55 -14.84 11.41
C GLY A 67 -3.24 -14.02 10.15
N LEU A 68 -2.75 -12.78 10.29
CA LEU A 68 -2.44 -11.92 9.15
C LEU A 68 -1.17 -12.36 8.40
N LEU A 69 -0.24 -13.03 9.06
CA LEU A 69 1.00 -13.51 8.45
C LEU A 69 1.22 -14.99 8.76
N ASN A 70 2.01 -15.65 7.92
CA ASN A 70 2.42 -17.01 8.24
C ASN A 70 3.47 -17.03 9.36
N LYS A 71 3.59 -18.18 10.03
CA LYS A 71 4.48 -18.41 11.17
C LYS A 71 5.94 -18.10 10.89
N ALA A 72 6.44 -18.46 9.70
CA ALA A 72 7.81 -18.17 9.30
C ALA A 72 8.04 -16.65 9.17
N THR A 73 7.12 -15.91 8.58
CA THR A 73 7.22 -14.44 8.46
C THR A 73 7.16 -13.74 9.81
N TRP A 74 6.34 -14.22 10.75
CA TRP A 74 6.36 -13.74 12.13
C TRP A 74 7.73 -13.96 12.79
N ARG A 75 8.18 -15.22 12.81
CA ARG A 75 9.40 -15.63 13.51
C ARG A 75 10.66 -15.02 12.92
N ASP A 76 10.78 -15.02 11.59
CA ASP A 76 12.04 -14.75 10.90
C ASP A 76 12.19 -13.30 10.45
N ALA A 77 11.13 -12.48 10.56
CA ALA A 77 11.17 -11.08 10.13
C ALA A 77 10.49 -10.11 11.10
N VAL A 78 9.19 -10.29 11.38
CA VAL A 78 8.42 -9.27 12.12
C VAL A 78 8.78 -9.21 13.61
N LEU A 79 8.83 -10.36 14.30
CA LEU A 79 9.16 -10.41 15.72
C LEU A 79 10.60 -9.94 16.01
N PRO A 80 11.63 -10.29 15.21
CA PRO A 80 12.95 -9.67 15.28
C PRO A 80 12.91 -8.14 15.17
N ALA A 81 12.24 -7.58 14.16
CA ALA A 81 12.14 -6.12 14.00
C ALA A 81 11.42 -5.45 15.17
N MET A 82 10.39 -6.10 15.73
CA MET A 82 9.68 -5.61 16.91
C MET A 82 10.55 -5.67 18.18
N ALA A 83 11.36 -6.71 18.35
CA ALA A 83 12.24 -6.86 19.50
C ALA A 83 13.20 -5.66 19.61
N GLU A 84 13.77 -5.22 18.49
CA GLU A 84 14.65 -4.05 18.44
C GLU A 84 13.93 -2.77 18.90
N LYS A 85 12.65 -2.58 18.52
CA LYS A 85 11.83 -1.44 18.97
C LYS A 85 11.56 -1.46 20.48
N LEU A 86 11.62 -2.63 21.11
CA LEU A 86 11.45 -2.82 22.55
C LEU A 86 12.80 -2.85 23.30
N GLY A 87 13.91 -2.50 22.63
CA GLY A 87 15.24 -2.50 23.22
C GLY A 87 15.78 -3.89 23.54
N ILE A 88 15.33 -4.91 22.81
CA ILE A 88 15.81 -6.29 22.87
C ILE A 88 16.74 -6.51 21.68
N GLU A 89 17.98 -6.89 21.94
CA GLU A 89 18.96 -7.16 20.89
C GLU A 89 18.69 -8.53 20.25
N VAL A 90 18.77 -8.60 18.92
CA VAL A 90 18.54 -9.82 18.15
C VAL A 90 19.87 -10.30 17.57
N LEU A 91 20.29 -11.49 18.00
CA LEU A 91 21.46 -12.20 17.49
C LEU A 91 21.05 -13.25 16.45
N GLU A 92 22.04 -13.87 15.79
CA GLU A 92 21.82 -14.93 14.81
C GLU A 92 20.92 -16.04 15.35
N GLY A 93 20.01 -16.54 14.49
CA GLY A 93 19.07 -17.59 14.85
C GLY A 93 17.91 -17.13 15.74
N ASN A 94 17.55 -15.84 15.71
CA ASN A 94 16.49 -15.23 16.53
C ASN A 94 16.74 -15.41 18.04
N MET A 95 17.99 -15.26 18.46
CA MET A 95 18.35 -15.23 19.87
C MET A 95 18.16 -13.82 20.44
N TYR A 96 17.35 -13.70 21.50
CA TYR A 96 16.95 -12.40 22.06
C TYR A 96 17.70 -12.07 23.35
N LEU A 97 18.61 -11.10 23.31
CA LEU A 97 19.36 -10.65 24.47
C LEU A 97 18.68 -9.45 25.13
N HIS A 98 18.36 -9.61 26.42
CA HIS A 98 17.69 -8.59 27.22
C HIS A 98 18.71 -7.84 28.07
N SER A 99 18.54 -6.53 28.17
CA SER A 99 19.34 -5.66 29.01
C SER A 99 18.45 -4.88 29.98
N LYS A 100 19.05 -4.04 30.82
CA LYS A 100 18.29 -3.14 31.71
C LYS A 100 17.44 -2.10 30.96
N SER A 101 17.72 -1.86 29.68
CA SER A 101 16.94 -0.92 28.85
C SER A 101 15.81 -1.61 28.07
N SER A 102 15.71 -2.95 28.11
CA SER A 102 14.61 -3.66 27.45
C SER A 102 13.27 -3.35 28.11
N ALA A 103 12.23 -3.15 27.31
CA ALA A 103 10.91 -2.73 27.78
C ALA A 103 10.18 -3.82 28.60
N LEU A 104 10.57 -5.09 28.43
CA LEU A 104 9.97 -6.24 29.10
C LEU A 104 11.01 -7.31 29.43
N SER A 105 10.62 -8.24 30.29
CA SER A 105 11.47 -9.35 30.72
C SER A 105 11.59 -10.44 29.66
N SER A 106 12.66 -11.23 29.68
CA SER A 106 12.81 -12.39 28.78
C SER A 106 11.65 -13.40 28.90
N PRO A 107 11.17 -13.77 30.11
CA PRO A 107 9.98 -14.60 30.25
C PRO A 107 8.71 -14.02 29.60
N ASP A 108 8.53 -12.69 29.65
CA ASP A 108 7.36 -12.05 29.04
C ASP A 108 7.48 -11.98 27.52
N TRP A 109 8.68 -11.70 26.98
CA TRP A 109 8.93 -11.77 25.54
C TRP A 109 8.65 -13.17 24.99
N GLN A 110 9.05 -14.23 25.69
CA GLN A 110 8.76 -15.62 25.30
C GLN A 110 7.26 -15.93 25.22
N LYS A 111 6.43 -15.29 26.05
CA LYS A 111 4.97 -15.43 25.96
C LYS A 111 4.42 -14.74 24.71
N ILE A 112 4.94 -13.56 24.35
CA ILE A 112 4.59 -12.88 23.09
C ILE A 112 4.98 -13.75 21.89
N LEU A 113 6.19 -14.30 21.87
CA LEU A 113 6.62 -15.24 20.83
C LEU A 113 5.66 -16.43 20.74
N ALA A 114 5.34 -17.06 21.88
CA ALA A 114 4.41 -18.17 21.92
C ALA A 114 3.01 -17.80 21.38
N PHE A 115 2.51 -16.60 21.68
CA PHE A 115 1.23 -16.12 21.17
C PHE A 115 1.20 -16.09 19.63
N TYR A 116 2.19 -15.46 19.00
CA TYR A 116 2.25 -15.37 17.53
C TYR A 116 2.62 -16.70 16.88
N GLU A 117 3.63 -17.41 17.37
CA GLU A 117 4.10 -18.66 16.78
C GLU A 117 3.11 -19.82 16.92
N THR A 118 2.25 -19.80 17.95
CA THR A 118 1.22 -20.84 18.12
C THR A 118 0.00 -20.56 17.26
N LEU A 119 -0.42 -19.30 17.16
CA LEU A 119 -1.69 -18.95 16.51
C LEU A 119 -1.54 -18.57 15.03
N ALA A 120 -0.36 -18.19 14.57
CA ALA A 120 -0.11 -17.92 13.17
C ALA A 120 -0.23 -19.20 12.32
N PRO A 121 -0.90 -19.14 11.15
CA PRO A 121 -0.98 -20.26 10.24
C PRO A 121 0.39 -20.58 9.63
N ASP A 122 0.59 -21.82 9.17
CA ASP A 122 1.82 -22.18 8.46
C ASP A 122 1.89 -21.55 7.05
N SER A 123 0.73 -21.24 6.45
CA SER A 123 0.62 -20.54 5.16
C SER A 123 -0.67 -19.72 5.08
N LEU A 124 -0.64 -18.60 4.34
CA LEU A 124 -1.84 -17.82 4.05
C LEU A 124 -2.62 -18.42 2.88
N THR A 125 -3.88 -18.78 3.11
CA THR A 125 -4.76 -19.26 2.05
C THR A 125 -5.13 -18.10 1.13
N GLN A 126 -4.71 -18.17 -0.14
CA GLN A 126 -5.06 -17.17 -1.14
C GLN A 126 -6.53 -17.32 -1.57
N ILE A 127 -7.18 -16.20 -1.86
CA ILE A 127 -8.55 -16.22 -2.37
C ILE A 127 -8.51 -16.66 -3.83
N ALA A 128 -9.16 -17.78 -4.12
CA ALA A 128 -9.29 -18.28 -5.49
C ALA A 128 -10.16 -17.32 -6.30
N GLN A 129 -9.64 -16.88 -7.44
CA GLN A 129 -10.36 -16.03 -8.39
C GLN A 129 -10.27 -16.61 -9.78
N LYS A 130 -11.36 -16.51 -10.52
CA LYS A 130 -11.35 -16.76 -11.95
C LYS A 130 -10.54 -15.63 -12.63
N GLN A 131 -9.68 -15.99 -13.56
CA GLN A 131 -8.98 -14.99 -14.37
C GLN A 131 -10.01 -14.10 -15.09
N PRO A 132 -9.91 -12.76 -14.95
CA PRO A 132 -10.77 -11.83 -15.66
C PRO A 132 -10.68 -12.00 -17.18
N GLU A 133 -11.80 -11.77 -17.84
CA GLU A 133 -11.84 -11.79 -19.30
C GLU A 133 -11.04 -10.63 -19.88
N ILE A 134 -10.42 -10.86 -21.04
CA ILE A 134 -9.83 -9.78 -21.82
C ILE A 134 -10.94 -8.83 -22.24
N MET A 135 -10.73 -7.53 -22.06
CA MET A 135 -11.59 -6.50 -22.61
C MET A 135 -11.55 -6.60 -24.15
N LYS A 136 -12.63 -7.13 -24.75
CA LYS A 136 -12.71 -7.40 -26.20
C LYS A 136 -13.09 -6.18 -27.02
N ASN A 137 -13.82 -5.25 -26.42
CA ASN A 137 -14.27 -4.03 -27.08
C ASN A 137 -13.23 -2.93 -26.81
N GLY A 138 -12.84 -2.20 -27.84
CA GLY A 138 -11.80 -1.19 -27.78
C GLY A 138 -12.22 0.02 -26.97
N LEU A 139 -12.23 -0.09 -25.65
CA LEU A 139 -12.33 1.07 -24.77
C LEU A 139 -11.02 1.87 -24.80
N PHE A 140 -9.89 1.17 -24.86
CA PHE A 140 -8.57 1.78 -24.89
C PHE A 140 -7.71 1.31 -26.07
N SER A 141 -7.00 2.26 -26.66
CA SER A 141 -5.88 2.12 -27.59
C SER A 141 -4.56 2.32 -26.83
N ILE A 142 -3.52 1.55 -27.16
CA ILE A 142 -2.23 1.64 -26.45
C ILE A 142 -1.27 2.55 -27.22
N ARG A 143 -0.86 3.66 -26.59
CA ARG A 143 0.20 4.56 -27.08
C ARG A 143 1.47 4.41 -26.25
N LYS A 144 2.63 4.51 -26.90
CA LYS A 144 3.95 4.24 -26.31
C LYS A 144 4.97 5.29 -26.76
N PRO A 145 5.77 5.88 -25.85
CA PRO A 145 6.97 6.60 -26.23
C PRO A 145 8.05 5.63 -26.75
N ALA A 146 9.17 6.19 -27.23
CA ALA A 146 10.36 5.38 -27.48
C ALA A 146 10.91 4.78 -26.17
N GLU A 147 11.57 3.62 -26.29
CA GLU A 147 12.26 3.00 -25.16
C GLU A 147 13.49 3.80 -24.75
N ASP A 148 13.76 3.83 -23.44
CA ASP A 148 14.97 4.43 -22.90
C ASP A 148 16.17 3.46 -22.96
N SER A 149 17.38 4.02 -22.95
CA SER A 149 18.61 3.23 -22.89
C SER A 149 18.82 2.60 -21.50
N ALA A 150 18.28 3.22 -20.46
CA ALA A 150 18.32 2.75 -19.08
C ALA A 150 17.10 1.89 -18.74
N VAL A 151 17.21 1.11 -17.67
CA VAL A 151 16.06 0.38 -17.11
C VAL A 151 15.05 1.38 -16.55
N ALA A 152 13.78 1.22 -16.91
CA ALA A 152 12.69 2.07 -16.47
C ALA A 152 12.62 2.09 -14.94
N SER A 153 12.61 3.29 -14.38
CA SER A 153 12.46 3.56 -12.94
C SER A 153 11.51 4.73 -12.72
N THR A 154 10.48 4.81 -13.55
CA THR A 154 9.49 5.89 -13.55
C THR A 154 8.75 5.91 -12.22
N MET A 155 8.72 7.09 -11.59
CA MET A 155 8.05 7.32 -10.31
C MET A 155 6.92 8.33 -10.42
N LEU A 156 6.97 9.16 -11.45
CA LEU A 156 5.97 10.17 -11.73
C LEU A 156 5.51 10.01 -13.18
N VAL A 157 4.20 9.98 -13.37
CA VAL A 157 3.52 10.28 -14.64
C VAL A 157 2.42 11.28 -14.33
N ARG A 158 2.30 12.33 -15.15
CA ARG A 158 1.24 13.34 -15.00
C ARG A 158 0.80 13.84 -16.37
N ILE A 159 -0.49 13.74 -16.68
CA ILE A 159 -1.09 14.24 -17.90
C ILE A 159 -1.39 15.73 -17.74
N ASP A 160 -1.06 16.51 -18.77
CA ASP A 160 -1.46 17.91 -18.91
C ASP A 160 -2.40 18.04 -20.11
N THR A 161 -3.71 17.95 -19.84
CA THR A 161 -4.78 18.08 -20.84
C THR A 161 -4.62 19.35 -21.67
N ALA A 162 -4.26 20.48 -21.06
CA ALA A 162 -4.19 21.76 -21.76
C ALA A 162 -3.10 21.80 -22.85
N THR A 163 -2.06 20.98 -22.73
CA THR A 163 -0.95 20.93 -23.68
C THR A 163 -0.79 19.57 -24.36
N HIS A 164 -1.72 18.64 -24.11
CA HIS A 164 -1.72 17.26 -24.60
C HIS A 164 -0.37 16.57 -24.34
N SER A 165 0.23 16.88 -23.19
CA SER A 165 1.57 16.44 -22.83
C SER A 165 1.54 15.53 -21.62
N VAL A 166 2.57 14.70 -21.48
CA VAL A 166 2.79 13.88 -20.28
C VAL A 166 4.12 14.24 -19.67
N PHE A 167 4.14 14.55 -18.38
CA PHE A 167 5.35 14.69 -17.59
C PHE A 167 5.74 13.35 -16.99
N SER A 168 7.03 13.05 -16.98
CA SER A 168 7.55 11.83 -16.38
C SER A 168 8.89 12.08 -15.70
N GLY A 169 9.10 11.43 -14.55
CA GLY A 169 10.34 11.50 -13.80
C GLY A 169 10.72 10.14 -13.20
N ALA A 170 12.02 9.92 -13.01
CA ALA A 170 12.56 8.62 -12.68
C ALA A 170 13.41 8.65 -11.40
N ALA A 171 13.46 7.52 -10.69
CA ALA A 171 14.22 7.39 -9.45
C ALA A 171 15.73 7.48 -9.65
N MET A 172 16.24 6.88 -10.74
CA MET A 172 17.67 6.70 -10.97
C MET A 172 18.30 7.82 -11.80
N GLU A 173 17.49 8.59 -12.50
CA GLU A 173 17.88 9.80 -13.21
C GLU A 173 17.00 10.95 -12.71
N PRO A 174 17.40 11.63 -11.62
CA PRO A 174 16.65 12.75 -11.06
C PRO A 174 16.50 13.89 -12.07
N ALA A 175 15.41 13.85 -12.82
CA ALA A 175 15.05 14.80 -13.84
C ALA A 175 13.54 14.73 -14.08
N ILE A 176 13.02 15.79 -14.67
CA ILE A 176 11.65 15.85 -15.16
C ILE A 176 11.69 16.00 -16.68
N PHE A 177 10.98 15.11 -17.36
CA PHE A 177 10.85 15.06 -18.81
C PHE A 177 9.42 15.41 -19.20
N SER A 178 9.25 16.06 -20.34
CA SER A 178 7.96 16.24 -20.99
C SER A 178 7.90 15.44 -22.27
N TYR A 179 6.73 14.91 -22.56
CA TYR A 179 6.41 14.17 -23.78
C TYR A 179 5.24 14.88 -24.44
N ASN A 180 5.41 15.37 -25.66
CA ASN A 180 4.33 16.04 -26.38
C ASN A 180 3.26 15.05 -26.86
N ALA A 181 2.21 15.52 -27.54
CA ALA A 181 1.14 14.70 -28.10
C ALA A 181 1.62 13.55 -29.03
N LYS A 182 2.83 13.63 -29.59
CA LYS A 182 3.46 12.55 -30.39
C LYS A 182 4.40 11.67 -29.59
N LEU A 183 4.37 11.77 -28.26
CA LEU A 183 5.22 11.10 -27.29
C LEU A 183 6.72 11.28 -27.53
N ARG A 184 7.11 12.44 -28.08
CA ARG A 184 8.52 12.81 -28.22
C ARG A 184 9.03 13.42 -26.92
N LYS A 185 10.06 12.79 -26.36
CA LYS A 185 10.72 13.15 -25.10
C LYS A 185 11.52 14.45 -25.22
N SER A 186 11.37 15.34 -24.26
CA SER A 186 12.19 16.53 -24.04
C SER A 186 12.60 16.60 -22.56
N LEU A 187 13.85 16.96 -22.27
CA LEU A 187 14.28 17.27 -20.91
C LEU A 187 13.74 18.65 -20.51
N LEU A 188 12.99 18.72 -19.42
CA LEU A 188 12.48 19.98 -18.89
C LEU A 188 13.45 20.56 -17.86
N SER A 189 13.88 19.76 -16.87
CA SER A 189 14.91 20.17 -15.92
C SER A 189 15.60 18.98 -15.24
N LYS A 190 16.87 19.18 -14.84
CA LYS A 190 17.58 18.24 -13.96
C LYS A 190 17.27 18.57 -12.51
N LEU A 191 17.15 17.55 -11.67
CA LEU A 191 16.77 17.68 -10.27
C LEU A 191 17.88 17.12 -9.37
N ALA A 192 17.97 17.62 -8.14
CA ALA A 192 18.85 17.04 -7.14
C ALA A 192 18.22 15.80 -6.46
N SER A 193 16.91 15.66 -6.57
CA SER A 193 16.09 14.63 -5.95
C SER A 193 15.07 14.12 -6.96
N PRO A 194 14.76 12.81 -7.00
CA PRO A 194 13.77 12.25 -7.90
C PRO A 194 12.36 12.80 -7.56
N PRO A 195 11.57 13.17 -8.58
CA PRO A 195 10.21 13.62 -8.40
C PRO A 195 9.26 12.42 -8.26
N VAL A 196 8.24 12.56 -7.39
CA VAL A 196 7.25 11.50 -7.12
C VAL A 196 5.83 11.97 -7.35
N ASP A 197 5.57 13.27 -7.22
CA ASP A 197 4.26 13.87 -7.45
C ASP A 197 4.41 15.25 -8.10
N MET A 198 3.40 15.62 -8.89
CA MET A 198 3.27 16.92 -9.53
C MET A 198 1.82 17.38 -9.47
N HIS A 199 1.61 18.63 -9.07
CA HIS A 199 0.33 19.32 -9.20
C HIS A 199 0.45 20.40 -10.30
N ILE A 200 -0.47 20.34 -11.26
CA ILE A 200 -0.57 21.31 -12.36
C ILE A 200 -1.74 22.24 -12.04
N PRO A 201 -1.50 23.53 -11.75
CA PRO A 201 -2.58 24.47 -11.50
C PRO A 201 -3.39 24.73 -12.77
N ALA A 202 -4.69 24.93 -12.61
CA ALA A 202 -5.61 25.30 -13.69
C ALA A 202 -5.37 26.73 -14.21
N GLU A 203 -4.82 27.61 -13.36
CA GLU A 203 -4.54 29.00 -13.72
C GLU A 203 -3.47 29.08 -14.83
N LYS A 204 -3.77 29.86 -15.87
CA LYS A 204 -2.86 30.05 -17.00
C LYS A 204 -1.62 30.83 -16.57
N GLY A 205 -0.45 30.24 -16.76
CA GLY A 205 0.84 30.87 -16.41
C GLY A 205 1.32 30.54 -15.00
N ALA A 206 0.52 29.83 -14.19
CA ALA A 206 0.97 29.32 -12.90
C ALA A 206 2.04 28.23 -13.07
N LEU A 207 2.96 28.17 -12.11
CA LEU A 207 4.05 27.20 -12.07
C LEU A 207 3.55 25.84 -11.60
N ASN A 208 4.12 24.76 -12.16
CA ASN A 208 3.86 23.41 -11.69
C ASN A 208 4.51 23.21 -10.32
N LEU A 209 3.77 22.64 -9.38
CA LEU A 209 4.28 22.25 -8.08
C LEU A 209 4.81 20.82 -8.16
N LEU A 210 6.06 20.62 -7.78
CA LEU A 210 6.76 19.34 -7.86
C LEU A 210 7.23 18.90 -6.47
N THR A 211 6.86 17.68 -6.09
CA THR A 211 7.31 17.04 -4.87
C THR A 211 8.43 16.05 -5.18
N CYS A 212 9.58 16.24 -4.54
CA CYS A 212 10.79 15.46 -4.75
C CYS A 212 11.18 14.71 -3.47
N MET A 213 11.24 13.38 -3.51
CA MET A 213 11.24 12.52 -2.32
C MET A 213 12.61 12.28 -1.65
N GLY A 214 13.69 12.75 -2.25
CA GLY A 214 15.07 12.45 -1.87
C GLY A 214 15.56 11.11 -2.43
N GLY A 215 15.01 9.99 -1.96
CA GLY A 215 15.44 8.65 -2.37
C GLY A 215 14.33 7.60 -2.31
N MET A 216 14.59 6.40 -2.82
CA MET A 216 13.60 5.30 -2.90
C MET A 216 13.49 4.43 -1.64
N SER A 217 14.51 4.39 -0.80
CA SER A 217 14.46 3.70 0.50
C SER A 217 13.75 4.57 1.54
N ALA A 218 12.78 4.01 2.27
CA ALA A 218 12.11 4.70 3.38
C ALA A 218 13.10 4.94 4.51
N SER A 219 13.89 6.01 4.41
CA SER A 219 14.90 6.46 5.36
C SER A 219 14.50 7.80 5.96
N ASP A 220 15.04 8.12 7.14
CA ASP A 220 14.84 9.40 7.81
C ASP A 220 15.78 10.51 7.29
N GLU A 221 16.30 10.35 6.06
CA GLU A 221 17.19 11.33 5.44
C GLU A 221 16.42 12.57 4.95
N THR A 222 16.98 13.75 5.23
CA THR A 222 16.40 15.06 4.88
C THR A 222 16.83 15.52 3.48
N LYS A 223 16.61 14.68 2.46
CA LYS A 223 16.99 15.00 1.06
C LYS A 223 15.82 15.50 0.21
N GLY A 224 14.60 15.46 0.74
CA GLY A 224 13.38 15.85 0.05
C GLY A 224 13.26 17.36 -0.19
N GLN A 225 12.53 17.71 -1.25
CA GLN A 225 12.38 19.09 -1.71
C GLN A 225 10.98 19.32 -2.29
N VAL A 226 10.47 20.55 -2.18
CA VAL A 226 9.27 21.02 -2.86
C VAL A 226 9.66 22.21 -3.75
N ILE A 227 9.31 22.12 -5.03
CA ILE A 227 9.81 23.02 -6.07
C ILE A 227 8.64 23.52 -6.91
N LEU A 228 8.63 24.82 -7.23
CA LEU A 228 7.82 25.38 -8.31
C LEU A 228 8.66 25.40 -9.60
N LEU A 229 8.06 24.92 -10.68
CA LEU A 229 8.69 24.65 -11.96
C LEU A 229 7.89 25.28 -13.11
N GLU A 230 8.59 25.95 -14.04
CA GLU A 230 7.97 26.48 -15.26
C GLU A 230 7.55 25.35 -16.23
N LYS A 231 6.47 25.56 -16.98
CA LYS A 231 5.94 24.58 -17.95
C LYS A 231 6.81 24.45 -19.22
N HIS A 232 7.77 25.34 -19.42
CA HIS A 232 8.66 25.36 -20.60
C HIS A 232 10.12 25.12 -20.18
N PRO A 233 10.96 24.57 -21.08
CA PRO A 233 12.38 24.35 -20.80
C PRO A 233 13.10 25.64 -20.37
N GLY A 234 13.61 25.65 -19.13
CA GLY A 234 14.25 26.81 -18.52
C GLY A 234 14.81 26.47 -17.13
N PRO A 235 15.95 27.06 -16.71
CA PRO A 235 16.67 26.62 -15.51
C PRO A 235 16.08 27.13 -14.18
N LYS A 236 14.96 27.87 -14.17
CA LYS A 236 14.52 28.58 -12.98
C LYS A 236 13.68 27.68 -12.06
N LEU A 237 14.38 26.94 -11.20
CA LEU A 237 13.76 26.20 -10.09
C LEU A 237 13.54 27.15 -8.91
N GLN A 238 12.30 27.31 -8.48
CA GLN A 238 11.97 28.02 -7.24
C GLN A 238 11.71 27.02 -6.12
N PHE A 239 12.50 27.05 -5.06
CA PHE A 239 12.34 26.13 -3.94
C PHE A 239 11.38 26.72 -2.92
N LEU A 240 10.30 25.99 -2.61
CA LEU A 240 9.40 26.31 -1.50
C LEU A 240 9.94 25.75 -0.18
N SER A 241 10.52 24.54 -0.24
CA SER A 241 11.12 23.90 0.92
C SER A 241 12.23 22.92 0.51
N LYS A 242 13.21 22.76 1.40
CA LYS A 242 14.35 21.84 1.28
C LYS A 242 14.56 21.15 2.61
N GLY A 243 15.27 20.02 2.60
CA GLY A 243 15.61 19.34 3.84
C GLY A 243 14.44 18.54 4.42
N LEU A 244 13.49 18.14 3.59
CA LEU A 244 12.31 17.39 4.02
C LEU A 244 12.62 15.91 4.14
N ILE A 245 12.03 15.26 5.13
CA ILE A 245 12.03 13.80 5.24
C ILE A 245 11.05 13.28 4.20
N ARG A 246 11.60 12.69 3.14
CA ARG A 246 10.88 11.90 2.12
C ARG A 246 9.43 12.35 1.85
N PRO A 247 9.21 13.55 1.29
CA PRO A 247 7.89 14.01 0.94
C PRO A 247 7.35 13.18 -0.24
N ILE A 248 6.08 12.77 -0.15
CA ILE A 248 5.40 11.91 -1.10
C ILE A 248 4.40 12.71 -1.94
N GLU A 249 3.70 13.65 -1.31
CA GLU A 249 2.71 14.49 -1.98
C GLU A 249 2.74 15.90 -1.41
N THR A 250 2.47 16.89 -2.27
CA THR A 250 2.23 18.27 -1.84
C THR A 250 1.01 18.85 -2.55
N ARG A 251 0.11 19.48 -1.80
CA ARG A 251 -1.13 20.07 -2.32
C ARG A 251 -1.30 21.50 -1.82
N PRO A 252 -1.76 22.45 -2.66
CA PRO A 252 -2.06 23.80 -2.21
C PRO A 252 -3.29 23.84 -1.29
N ILE A 253 -3.30 24.76 -0.33
CA ILE A 253 -4.42 25.02 0.58
C ILE A 253 -4.35 26.48 1.07
N ASP A 254 -5.49 27.13 1.30
CA ASP A 254 -5.55 28.39 2.07
C ASP A 254 -6.19 28.07 3.43
N SER A 255 -5.37 27.60 4.37
CA SER A 255 -5.84 26.99 5.61
C SER A 255 -6.38 28.01 6.62
N ASN A 256 -5.91 29.26 6.54
CA ASN A 256 -6.25 30.36 7.43
C ASN A 256 -7.05 31.49 6.75
N ARG A 257 -7.38 31.34 5.46
CA ARG A 257 -8.17 32.29 4.65
C ARG A 257 -7.57 33.69 4.58
N ASP A 258 -6.24 33.77 4.52
CA ASP A 258 -5.55 35.06 4.36
C ASP A 258 -5.28 35.42 2.89
N GLY A 259 -5.66 34.54 1.95
CA GLY A 259 -5.47 34.74 0.52
C GLY A 259 -4.08 34.38 0.01
N LEU A 260 -3.19 33.89 0.89
CA LEU A 260 -1.90 33.31 0.52
C LEU A 260 -2.03 31.80 0.30
N THR A 261 -1.17 31.23 -0.54
CA THR A 261 -1.20 29.78 -0.80
C THR A 261 -0.23 29.06 0.14
N ASP A 262 -0.80 28.33 1.10
CA ASP A 262 -0.08 27.34 1.90
C ASP A 262 -0.01 26.00 1.16
N TYR A 263 0.74 25.04 1.72
CA TYR A 263 0.84 23.70 1.16
C TYR A 263 0.78 22.62 2.24
N THR A 264 -0.05 21.60 2.05
CA THR A 264 0.06 20.36 2.83
C THR A 264 1.20 19.52 2.28
N ILE A 265 2.04 18.95 3.14
CA ILE A 265 3.12 18.03 2.77
C ILE A 265 2.90 16.70 3.49
N CYS A 266 2.73 15.64 2.71
CA CYS A 266 2.77 14.26 3.17
C CYS A 266 4.21 13.76 3.20
N ALA A 267 4.70 13.31 4.35
CA ALA A 267 6.06 12.82 4.51
C ALA A 267 6.08 11.40 5.11
N PHE A 268 6.93 10.54 4.54
CA PHE A 268 7.03 9.14 4.93
C PHE A 268 8.48 8.65 4.97
N GLY A 269 9.14 8.79 6.13
CA GLY A 269 10.45 8.21 6.43
C GLY A 269 10.38 6.82 7.07
N HIS A 270 11.48 6.36 7.68
CA HIS A 270 11.53 5.06 8.37
C HIS A 270 10.80 5.09 9.72
N ASN A 271 11.12 6.08 10.55
CA ASN A 271 10.48 6.32 11.85
C ASN A 271 9.96 7.76 11.96
N GLN A 272 10.31 8.63 11.02
CA GLN A 272 9.94 10.04 11.01
C GLN A 272 9.09 10.39 9.79
N GLY A 273 8.49 11.57 9.82
CA GLY A 273 7.52 12.01 8.83
C GLY A 273 6.19 12.33 9.48
N GLY A 274 5.21 12.66 8.66
CA GLY A 274 3.97 13.22 9.14
C GLY A 274 3.25 14.02 8.08
N LEU A 275 2.11 14.56 8.50
CA LEU A 275 1.39 15.56 7.76
C LEU A 275 1.80 16.93 8.28
N TYR A 276 2.31 17.77 7.38
CA TYR A 276 2.79 19.11 7.68
C TYR A 276 2.02 20.16 6.87
N LEU A 277 1.94 21.36 7.42
CA LEU A 277 1.50 22.57 6.73
C LEU A 277 2.72 23.47 6.50
N LEU A 278 3.05 23.73 5.25
CA LEU A 278 4.01 24.75 4.85
C LEU A 278 3.25 26.06 4.64
N LYS A 279 3.18 26.86 5.70
CA LYS A 279 2.40 28.11 5.73
C LYS A 279 3.18 29.25 5.10
N GLN A 280 2.56 29.99 4.18
CA GLN A 280 3.14 31.19 3.60
C GLN A 280 3.00 32.39 4.55
N LEU A 281 4.06 33.17 4.67
CA LEU A 281 4.10 34.41 5.43
C LEU A 281 3.93 35.61 4.49
N SER A 282 3.55 36.77 5.04
CA SER A 282 3.31 37.99 4.25
C SER A 282 4.55 38.52 3.51
N ASP A 283 5.75 38.10 3.90
CA ASP A 283 7.02 38.43 3.25
C ASP A 283 7.41 37.44 2.13
N GLY A 284 6.56 36.43 1.87
CA GLY A 284 6.78 35.36 0.88
C GLY A 284 7.61 34.19 1.39
N ASN A 285 8.10 34.21 2.64
CA ASN A 285 8.78 33.07 3.26
C ASN A 285 7.76 32.02 3.73
N PHE A 286 8.26 30.84 4.07
CA PHE A 286 7.43 29.73 4.54
C PHE A 286 7.85 29.25 5.93
N THR A 287 6.88 28.90 6.76
CA THR A 287 7.08 28.21 8.03
C THR A 287 6.44 26.82 7.99
N LYS A 288 7.10 25.84 8.61
CA LYS A 288 6.57 24.47 8.70
C LYS A 288 5.85 24.29 10.04
N GLN A 289 4.56 24.01 9.98
CA GLN A 289 3.72 23.62 11.11
C GLN A 289 3.40 22.11 11.03
N VAL A 290 3.37 21.46 12.19
CA VAL A 290 2.98 20.05 12.30
C VAL A 290 1.46 19.94 12.43
N ILE A 291 0.84 19.14 11.57
CA ILE A 291 -0.57 18.73 11.74
C ILE A 291 -0.59 17.41 12.51
N ARG A 292 0.21 16.42 12.10
CA ARG A 292 0.36 15.14 12.78
C ARG A 292 1.76 14.56 12.55
N GLU A 293 2.52 14.35 13.62
CA GLU A 293 3.89 13.78 13.59
C GLU A 293 3.85 12.25 13.69
N MET A 294 3.42 11.60 12.60
CA MET A 294 3.31 10.15 12.55
C MET A 294 3.75 9.68 11.15
N PRO A 295 4.73 8.78 11.02
CA PRO A 295 5.25 8.39 9.72
C PRO A 295 4.15 7.77 8.85
N GLY A 296 4.28 7.89 7.53
CA GLY A 296 3.37 7.23 6.59
C GLY A 296 2.32 8.15 5.96
N ALA A 297 2.32 9.45 6.21
CA ALA A 297 1.48 10.37 5.44
C ALA A 297 1.88 10.29 3.96
N THR A 298 0.94 9.89 3.10
CA THR A 298 1.23 9.61 1.67
C THR A 298 0.30 10.33 0.70
N TYR A 299 -0.91 10.68 1.12
CA TYR A 299 -1.91 11.31 0.26
C TYR A 299 -2.89 12.16 1.07
N THR A 300 -3.32 13.30 0.53
CA THR A 300 -4.39 14.15 1.05
C THR A 300 -5.50 14.40 0.02
N ASN A 301 -6.71 14.55 0.53
CA ASN A 301 -7.82 15.16 -0.18
C ASN A 301 -8.29 16.37 0.64
N ILE A 302 -8.33 17.55 0.00
CA ILE A 302 -8.57 18.84 0.68
C ILE A 302 -9.88 19.41 0.14
N ARG A 303 -10.84 19.65 1.03
CA ARG A 303 -12.14 20.27 0.71
C ARG A 303 -12.86 20.70 1.99
N ASP A 304 -13.87 21.54 1.85
CA ASP A 304 -14.78 21.86 2.96
C ASP A 304 -15.75 20.70 3.20
N ILE A 305 -15.45 19.86 4.20
CA ILE A 305 -16.18 18.60 4.44
C ILE A 305 -17.45 18.84 5.26
N ASN A 306 -17.39 19.78 6.18
CA ASN A 306 -18.51 20.11 7.06
C ASN A 306 -19.37 21.29 6.56
N ASN A 307 -19.05 21.82 5.38
CA ASN A 307 -19.72 22.96 4.72
C ASN A 307 -19.68 24.25 5.55
N ASP A 308 -18.57 24.51 6.24
CA ASP A 308 -18.41 25.70 7.09
C ASP A 308 -17.60 26.84 6.46
N GLY A 309 -17.17 26.65 5.22
CA GLY A 309 -16.37 27.59 4.45
C GLY A 309 -14.87 27.54 4.74
N TRP A 310 -14.38 26.53 5.46
CA TRP A 310 -12.95 26.30 5.72
C TRP A 310 -12.50 24.95 5.13
N PRO A 311 -11.28 24.87 4.57
CA PRO A 311 -10.80 23.61 4.01
C PRO A 311 -10.41 22.65 5.13
N ASP A 312 -10.99 21.46 5.08
CA ASP A 312 -10.62 20.29 5.87
C ASP A 312 -9.66 19.38 5.07
N ILE A 313 -8.99 18.46 5.76
CA ILE A 313 -8.05 17.52 5.13
C ILE A 313 -8.44 16.09 5.50
N VAL A 314 -8.60 15.22 4.50
CA VAL A 314 -8.59 13.76 4.71
C VAL A 314 -7.23 13.25 4.26
N ALA A 315 -6.52 12.52 5.12
CA ALA A 315 -5.19 12.03 4.80
C ALA A 315 -5.05 10.52 5.04
N LEU A 316 -4.26 9.88 4.19
CA LEU A 316 -3.84 8.50 4.34
C LEU A 316 -2.52 8.44 5.08
N PHE A 317 -2.52 7.69 6.19
CA PHE A 317 -1.30 7.22 6.84
C PHE A 317 -1.12 5.74 6.48
N ALA A 318 -0.11 5.48 5.66
CA ALA A 318 0.22 4.20 5.05
C ALA A 318 1.08 3.29 5.94
N HIS A 319 1.66 3.84 7.01
CA HIS A 319 2.52 3.15 7.97
C HIS A 319 2.26 3.69 9.39
N GLY A 320 2.80 2.98 10.38
CA GLY A 320 2.57 3.31 11.79
C GLY A 320 1.10 3.04 12.16
N ASP A 321 0.39 4.09 12.54
CA ASP A 321 -1.05 4.04 12.81
C ASP A 321 -1.85 4.09 11.50
N GLU A 322 -1.76 3.00 10.74
CA GLU A 322 -2.36 2.85 9.41
C GLU A 322 -3.85 3.18 9.42
N GLY A 323 -4.25 4.10 8.55
CA GLY A 323 -5.63 4.54 8.50
C GLY A 323 -5.86 5.77 7.64
N ILE A 324 -7.14 6.07 7.47
CA ILE A 324 -7.61 7.32 6.88
C ILE A 324 -8.11 8.21 8.01
N TRP A 325 -7.59 9.43 8.04
CA TRP A 325 -7.80 10.39 9.10
C TRP A 325 -8.44 11.66 8.55
N LEU A 326 -9.47 12.15 9.21
CA LEU A 326 -10.09 13.44 8.96
C LEU A 326 -9.49 14.48 9.91
N PHE A 327 -9.03 15.60 9.36
CA PHE A 327 -8.54 16.77 10.07
C PHE A 327 -9.48 17.92 9.76
N THR A 328 -10.38 18.21 10.70
CA THR A 328 -11.34 19.31 10.58
C THR A 328 -10.68 20.62 11.03
N ASN A 329 -10.76 21.66 10.21
CA ASN A 329 -10.18 22.96 10.49
C ASN A 329 -10.83 23.59 11.73
N ASP A 330 -10.02 24.06 12.69
CA ASP A 330 -10.51 24.65 13.93
C ASP A 330 -10.78 26.17 13.83
N ARG A 331 -10.54 26.76 12.66
CA ARG A 331 -10.65 28.21 12.36
C ARG A 331 -9.74 29.10 13.21
N LYS A 332 -8.75 28.51 13.87
CA LYS A 332 -7.76 29.15 14.75
C LYS A 332 -6.33 28.86 14.30
N GLY A 333 -6.16 28.25 13.11
CA GLY A 333 -4.88 27.90 12.53
C GLY A 333 -4.42 26.47 12.86
N GLY A 334 -5.32 25.61 13.34
CA GLY A 334 -5.08 24.20 13.62
C GLY A 334 -6.16 23.28 13.06
N PHE A 335 -6.06 22.00 13.43
CA PHE A 335 -7.00 20.97 13.01
C PHE A 335 -7.34 20.05 14.18
N THR A 336 -8.59 19.60 14.22
CA THR A 336 -9.03 18.50 15.09
C THR A 336 -9.01 17.20 14.29
N GLU A 337 -8.28 16.19 14.78
CA GLU A 337 -8.17 14.90 14.11
C GLU A 337 -9.23 13.87 14.56
N LYS A 338 -9.69 13.05 13.62
CA LYS A 338 -10.56 11.89 13.83
C LYS A 338 -10.12 10.76 12.91
N ASN A 339 -9.85 9.58 13.47
CA ASN A 339 -9.72 8.38 12.65
C ASN A 339 -11.09 8.00 12.09
N ILE A 340 -11.22 7.87 10.76
CA ILE A 340 -12.47 7.46 10.10
C ILE A 340 -12.41 6.02 9.59
N LEU A 341 -11.21 5.52 9.28
CA LEU A 341 -10.93 4.11 9.01
C LEU A 341 -9.55 3.77 9.59
N ARG A 342 -9.44 2.67 10.33
CA ARG A 342 -8.17 2.16 10.90
C ARG A 342 -7.88 0.77 10.36
N PHE A 343 -6.63 0.52 10.00
CA PHE A 343 -6.19 -0.74 9.41
C PHE A 343 -5.08 -1.40 10.24
N PRO A 344 -4.92 -2.73 10.17
CA PRO A 344 -3.76 -3.41 10.75
C PRO A 344 -2.45 -2.94 10.09
N PRO A 345 -1.32 -2.88 10.83
CA PRO A 345 -0.03 -2.32 10.36
C PRO A 345 0.72 -3.20 9.34
N VAL A 346 0.05 -4.19 8.74
CA VAL A 346 0.60 -5.11 7.74
C VAL A 346 -0.23 -5.16 6.48
N PHE A 347 -1.26 -4.30 6.39
CA PHE A 347 -2.15 -4.19 5.23
C PHE A 347 -1.44 -3.56 4.04
N GLY A 348 -0.50 -2.64 4.27
CA GLY A 348 0.20 -1.97 3.18
C GLY A 348 -0.72 -0.97 2.47
N SER A 349 -1.46 -0.19 3.26
CA SER A 349 -2.30 0.90 2.78
C SER A 349 -1.55 1.77 1.76
N SER A 350 -2.08 1.95 0.55
CA SER A 350 -1.29 2.56 -0.55
C SER A 350 -1.95 3.76 -1.23
N SER A 351 -3.29 3.78 -1.35
CA SER A 351 -4.01 4.92 -1.94
C SER A 351 -5.46 4.98 -1.47
N PHE A 352 -6.08 6.15 -1.59
CA PHE A 352 -7.52 6.29 -1.53
C PHE A 352 -8.05 7.40 -2.46
N GLN A 353 -9.35 7.36 -2.74
CA GLN A 353 -10.09 8.41 -3.43
C GLN A 353 -11.45 8.57 -2.76
N LEU A 354 -11.95 9.81 -2.70
CA LEU A 354 -13.33 10.12 -2.32
C LEU A 354 -14.16 10.28 -3.58
N ALA A 355 -15.27 9.54 -3.68
CA ALA A 355 -16.19 9.60 -4.80
C ALA A 355 -17.57 9.05 -4.40
N ASP A 356 -18.65 9.60 -4.94
CA ASP A 356 -20.01 9.07 -4.76
C ASP A 356 -20.22 7.86 -5.69
N VAL A 357 -19.85 6.67 -5.21
CA VAL A 357 -19.81 5.43 -6.02
C VAL A 357 -21.21 4.83 -6.23
N ASN A 358 -22.11 5.05 -5.27
CA ASN A 358 -23.48 4.52 -5.31
C ASN A 358 -24.53 5.58 -5.69
N GLN A 359 -24.12 6.81 -5.98
CA GLN A 359 -24.96 7.94 -6.38
C GLN A 359 -26.00 8.34 -5.33
N ASP A 360 -25.66 8.23 -4.04
CA ASP A 360 -26.55 8.61 -2.94
C ASP A 360 -26.31 10.04 -2.41
N GLY A 361 -25.34 10.76 -2.99
CA GLY A 361 -24.95 12.11 -2.61
C GLY A 361 -23.93 12.17 -1.47
N LEU A 362 -23.49 11.03 -0.94
CA LEU A 362 -22.41 10.93 0.05
C LEU A 362 -21.15 10.38 -0.62
N GLU A 363 -19.99 10.97 -0.31
CA GLU A 363 -18.74 10.45 -0.83
C GLU A 363 -18.31 9.18 -0.09
N ASP A 364 -18.08 8.13 -0.86
CA ASP A 364 -17.50 6.86 -0.45
C ASP A 364 -15.98 6.90 -0.52
N ILE A 365 -15.33 5.94 0.14
CA ILE A 365 -13.89 5.75 0.07
C ILE A 365 -13.57 4.55 -0.82
N ILE A 366 -12.86 4.80 -1.91
CA ILE A 366 -12.19 3.76 -2.70
C ILE A 366 -10.77 3.66 -2.16
N TYR A 367 -10.36 2.48 -1.70
CA TYR A 367 -9.10 2.28 -1.00
C TYR A 367 -8.33 1.09 -1.55
N THR A 368 -7.00 1.16 -1.55
CA THR A 368 -6.14 0.05 -1.95
C THR A 368 -5.13 -0.32 -0.88
N ALA A 369 -4.96 -1.62 -0.69
CA ALA A 369 -3.93 -2.22 0.16
C ALA A 369 -3.03 -3.10 -0.71
N GLY A 370 -1.72 -2.86 -0.70
CA GLY A 370 -0.81 -3.54 -1.61
C GLY A 370 0.66 -3.29 -1.44
N ASP A 371 1.10 -2.32 -0.62
CA ASP A 371 2.53 -2.20 -0.34
C ASP A 371 3.04 -3.49 0.31
N ASN A 372 4.18 -3.96 -0.17
CA ASN A 372 4.77 -5.21 0.27
C ASN A 372 6.29 -5.12 0.36
N SER A 373 6.82 -3.91 0.54
CA SER A 373 8.26 -3.67 0.60
C SER A 373 8.82 -3.70 2.03
N ASP A 374 8.02 -4.08 3.01
CA ASP A 374 8.40 -4.11 4.43
C ASP A 374 8.92 -5.49 4.90
N TYR A 375 8.97 -5.75 6.21
CA TYR A 375 9.40 -7.01 6.83
C TYR A 375 8.56 -8.24 6.41
N SER A 376 7.36 -8.05 5.85
CA SER A 376 6.40 -9.11 5.54
C SER A 376 6.16 -9.33 4.04
N ARG A 377 7.24 -9.57 3.27
CA ARG A 377 7.21 -9.69 1.79
C ARG A 377 6.61 -11.01 1.30
N ILE A 378 5.30 -11.19 1.50
CA ILE A 378 4.54 -12.38 1.08
C ILE A 378 3.26 -11.96 0.37
N LEU A 379 2.67 -12.86 -0.43
CA LEU A 379 1.33 -12.63 -0.99
C LEU A 379 0.30 -12.68 0.14
N LYS A 380 -0.55 -11.65 0.22
CA LYS A 380 -1.49 -11.43 1.31
C LYS A 380 -2.90 -11.43 0.73
N PRO A 381 -3.80 -12.32 1.19
CA PRO A 381 -5.14 -12.46 0.62
C PRO A 381 -6.05 -11.25 0.85
N TYR A 382 -5.64 -10.34 1.74
CA TYR A 382 -6.30 -9.08 2.03
C TYR A 382 -5.66 -7.88 1.28
N HIS A 383 -4.65 -8.08 0.44
CA HIS A 383 -4.28 -7.04 -0.54
C HIS A 383 -5.35 -6.95 -1.62
N GLY A 384 -5.71 -5.74 -2.04
CA GLY A 384 -6.72 -5.55 -3.07
C GLY A 384 -7.35 -4.17 -3.10
N LEU A 385 -8.48 -4.13 -3.80
CA LEU A 385 -9.36 -2.98 -3.95
C LEU A 385 -10.53 -3.10 -2.96
N TYR A 386 -10.79 -2.03 -2.22
CA TYR A 386 -11.89 -1.92 -1.27
C TYR A 386 -12.77 -0.73 -1.61
N ILE A 387 -14.06 -0.85 -1.32
CA ILE A 387 -14.97 0.30 -1.28
C ILE A 387 -15.63 0.30 0.10
N PHE A 388 -15.54 1.45 0.76
CA PHE A 388 -16.22 1.72 2.01
C PHE A 388 -17.28 2.78 1.75
N THR A 389 -18.54 2.36 1.79
CA THR A 389 -19.68 3.25 1.58
C THR A 389 -19.95 4.10 2.81
N ASN A 390 -20.18 5.39 2.60
CA ASN A 390 -20.48 6.36 3.64
C ASN A 390 -21.94 6.23 4.08
N THR A 391 -22.16 5.96 5.36
CA THR A 391 -23.49 5.84 5.95
C THR A 391 -23.94 7.13 6.64
N GLY A 392 -23.25 8.25 6.37
CA GLY A 392 -23.45 9.56 6.98
C GLY A 392 -22.44 9.89 8.07
N ASN A 393 -22.21 11.19 8.29
CA ASN A 393 -21.29 11.74 9.30
C ASN A 393 -19.86 11.16 9.24
N PHE A 394 -19.38 10.83 8.03
CA PHE A 394 -18.08 10.19 7.80
C PHE A 394 -17.93 8.89 8.61
N THR A 395 -19.02 8.12 8.65
CA THR A 395 -19.04 6.74 9.15
C THR A 395 -19.12 5.83 7.95
N PHE A 396 -18.27 4.81 7.90
CA PHE A 396 -18.09 4.01 6.70
C PHE A 396 -18.33 2.53 6.96
N LYS A 397 -18.88 1.84 5.96
CA LYS A 397 -19.07 0.39 5.95
C LYS A 397 -18.40 -0.20 4.72
N GLN A 398 -17.59 -1.25 4.91
CA GLN A 398 -17.05 -1.99 3.77
C GLN A 398 -18.19 -2.65 2.98
N THR A 399 -18.36 -2.27 1.73
CA THR A 399 -19.42 -2.77 0.82
C THR A 399 -18.85 -3.58 -0.34
N PHE A 400 -17.57 -3.40 -0.66
CA PHE A 400 -16.89 -4.14 -1.72
C PHE A 400 -15.45 -4.51 -1.31
N PHE A 401 -15.01 -5.68 -1.75
CA PHE A 401 -13.62 -6.10 -1.72
C PHE A 401 -13.32 -7.02 -2.90
N TYR A 402 -12.23 -6.75 -3.61
CA TYR A 402 -11.68 -7.63 -4.62
C TYR A 402 -10.19 -7.86 -4.36
N PRO A 403 -9.75 -9.11 -4.10
CA PRO A 403 -8.34 -9.39 -3.82
C PRO A 403 -7.47 -9.19 -5.07
N ILE A 404 -6.40 -8.42 -4.90
CA ILE A 404 -5.38 -8.16 -5.91
C ILE A 404 -4.08 -8.02 -5.12
N ASN A 405 -3.18 -9.00 -5.24
CA ASN A 405 -1.91 -8.89 -4.55
C ASN A 405 -1.19 -7.64 -5.05
N GLY A 406 -0.68 -6.82 -4.15
CA GLY A 406 0.15 -5.69 -4.52
C GLY A 406 -0.60 -4.49 -5.09
N CYS A 407 -1.91 -4.38 -4.89
CA CYS A 407 -2.74 -3.26 -5.36
C CYS A 407 -2.29 -1.93 -4.75
N THR A 408 -1.51 -1.14 -5.48
CA THR A 408 -0.88 0.08 -4.96
C THR A 408 -1.66 1.35 -5.28
N LYS A 409 -2.50 1.35 -6.33
CA LYS A 409 -3.31 2.51 -6.66
C LYS A 409 -4.60 2.14 -7.38
N ALA A 410 -5.67 2.87 -7.06
CA ALA A 410 -6.91 2.91 -7.84
C ALA A 410 -7.20 4.35 -8.31
N ILE A 411 -7.85 4.47 -9.47
CA ILE A 411 -8.47 5.71 -9.95
C ILE A 411 -9.87 5.35 -10.46
N ALA A 412 -10.87 6.04 -9.92
CA ALA A 412 -12.24 5.98 -10.41
C ALA A 412 -12.55 7.15 -11.35
N ALA A 413 -13.15 6.81 -12.48
CA ALA A 413 -13.66 7.73 -13.49
C ALA A 413 -14.70 6.99 -14.34
N ASP A 414 -15.57 7.72 -15.03
CA ASP A 414 -16.49 7.15 -16.02
C ASP A 414 -15.72 6.92 -17.33
N PHE A 415 -15.05 5.76 -17.46
CA PHE A 415 -14.19 5.49 -18.61
C PHE A 415 -15.03 5.13 -19.85
N ASP A 416 -16.14 4.41 -19.68
CA ASP A 416 -16.99 4.01 -20.80
C ASP A 416 -18.15 4.96 -21.12
N LYS A 417 -18.27 6.07 -20.37
CA LYS A 417 -19.25 7.15 -20.55
C LYS A 417 -20.69 6.71 -20.35
N ASP A 418 -20.92 5.73 -19.49
CA ASP A 418 -22.24 5.23 -19.15
C ASP A 418 -22.90 5.98 -17.99
N GLY A 419 -22.22 7.00 -17.46
CA GLY A 419 -22.67 7.83 -16.34
C GLY A 419 -22.38 7.23 -14.96
N LYS A 420 -21.59 6.16 -14.90
CA LYS A 420 -21.15 5.52 -13.65
C LYS A 420 -19.65 5.50 -13.53
N LEU A 421 -19.18 5.36 -12.29
CA LEU A 421 -17.75 5.25 -12.05
C LEU A 421 -17.29 3.83 -12.32
N ASP A 422 -16.35 3.70 -13.25
CA ASP A 422 -15.45 2.57 -13.37
C ASP A 422 -14.25 2.75 -12.43
N ILE A 423 -13.45 1.70 -12.23
CA ILE A 423 -12.22 1.77 -11.42
C ILE A 423 -11.06 1.11 -12.16
N ALA A 424 -10.00 1.87 -12.44
CA ALA A 424 -8.73 1.34 -12.92
C ALA A 424 -7.78 1.11 -11.73
N THR A 425 -7.10 -0.03 -11.69
CA THR A 425 -6.14 -0.37 -10.63
C THR A 425 -4.77 -0.73 -11.19
N ILE A 426 -3.71 -0.37 -10.47
CA ILE A 426 -2.37 -0.94 -10.68
C ILE A 426 -1.92 -1.74 -9.47
N ALA A 427 -1.12 -2.78 -9.75
CA ALA A 427 -0.52 -3.62 -8.72
C ALA A 427 0.99 -3.81 -8.91
N PHE A 428 1.79 -3.10 -8.12
CA PHE A 428 3.24 -3.13 -8.23
C PHE A 428 3.86 -4.43 -7.67
N PHE A 429 3.26 -4.99 -6.63
CA PHE A 429 3.67 -6.25 -5.96
C PHE A 429 2.74 -7.43 -6.28
N ALA A 430 2.19 -7.46 -7.49
CA ALA A 430 1.33 -8.54 -7.99
C ALA A 430 1.97 -9.93 -7.82
N ASP A 431 1.17 -11.00 -7.93
CA ASP A 431 1.73 -12.34 -8.12
C ASP A 431 2.32 -12.44 -9.53
N LEU A 432 3.57 -12.00 -9.66
CA LEU A 432 4.31 -11.90 -10.92
C LEU A 432 4.57 -13.28 -11.56
N LYS A 433 4.41 -14.37 -10.81
CA LYS A 433 4.62 -15.74 -11.32
C LYS A 433 3.35 -16.34 -11.91
N ASN A 434 2.22 -16.18 -11.24
CA ASN A 434 0.99 -16.89 -11.60
C ASN A 434 -0.12 -15.97 -12.14
N LYS A 435 -0.06 -14.67 -11.82
CA LYS A 435 -1.12 -13.70 -12.13
C LYS A 435 -0.57 -12.34 -12.54
N SER A 436 0.45 -12.31 -13.43
CA SER A 436 1.07 -11.08 -13.95
C SER A 436 0.04 -10.08 -14.54
N PHE A 437 -1.12 -10.57 -15.01
CA PHE A 437 -2.23 -9.73 -15.47
C PHE A 437 -2.85 -8.83 -14.37
N GLU A 438 -2.68 -9.14 -13.08
CA GLU A 438 -3.17 -8.30 -11.97
C GLU A 438 -2.43 -6.96 -11.89
N LYS A 439 -1.28 -6.82 -12.58
CA LYS A 439 -0.54 -5.55 -12.67
C LYS A 439 -1.44 -4.39 -13.11
N PHE A 440 -2.44 -4.64 -13.97
CA PHE A 440 -3.46 -3.66 -14.33
C PHE A 440 -4.82 -4.32 -14.57
N LEU A 441 -5.87 -3.80 -13.92
CA LEU A 441 -7.26 -4.23 -14.10
C LEU A 441 -8.16 -3.00 -14.23
N ILE A 442 -9.27 -3.15 -14.96
CA ILE A 442 -10.38 -2.19 -14.99
C ILE A 442 -11.62 -2.89 -14.48
N PHE A 443 -12.36 -2.24 -13.61
CA PHE A 443 -13.60 -2.72 -13.03
C PHE A 443 -14.75 -1.87 -13.56
N SER A 444 -15.68 -2.51 -14.26
CA SER A 444 -16.90 -1.84 -14.71
C SER A 444 -18.05 -2.10 -13.76
N GLN A 445 -18.84 -1.07 -13.48
CA GLN A 445 -19.97 -1.15 -12.58
C GLN A 445 -21.21 -1.65 -13.33
N ASP A 446 -21.82 -2.75 -12.88
CA ASP A 446 -23.07 -3.23 -13.48
C ASP A 446 -24.22 -2.23 -13.28
N GLN A 447 -24.93 -1.97 -14.38
CA GLN A 447 -25.95 -0.93 -14.45
C GLN A 447 -27.14 -1.12 -13.49
N LYS A 448 -27.46 -2.36 -13.08
CA LYS A 448 -28.63 -2.62 -12.23
C LYS A 448 -28.27 -2.95 -10.79
N SER A 449 -27.16 -3.64 -10.60
CA SER A 449 -26.75 -4.17 -9.30
C SER A 449 -25.69 -3.32 -8.59
N GLY A 450 -24.99 -2.42 -9.30
CA GLY A 450 -23.86 -1.67 -8.74
C GLY A 450 -22.62 -2.53 -8.50
N VAL A 451 -22.63 -3.80 -8.93
CA VAL A 451 -21.54 -4.74 -8.72
C VAL A 451 -20.41 -4.48 -9.71
N PHE A 452 -19.20 -4.32 -9.21
CA PHE A 452 -18.00 -4.18 -10.01
C PHE A 452 -17.53 -5.52 -10.58
N THR A 453 -17.28 -5.56 -11.89
CA THR A 453 -16.74 -6.73 -12.59
C THR A 453 -15.38 -6.42 -13.20
N PRO A 454 -14.31 -7.19 -12.88
CA PRO A 454 -12.99 -6.96 -13.44
C PRO A 454 -12.89 -7.39 -14.90
N LYS A 455 -12.11 -6.64 -15.66
CA LYS A 455 -11.60 -6.94 -17.00
C LYS A 455 -10.10 -6.69 -17.03
N ARG A 456 -9.39 -7.42 -17.89
CA ARG A 456 -7.95 -7.23 -18.10
C ARG A 456 -7.65 -6.69 -19.49
N LEU A 457 -6.59 -5.89 -19.58
CA LEU A 457 -6.00 -5.45 -20.83
C LEU A 457 -4.66 -6.18 -21.07
N PRO A 458 -4.25 -6.39 -22.33
CA PRO A 458 -2.98 -7.05 -22.67
C PRO A 458 -1.78 -6.10 -22.50
N VAL A 459 -1.61 -5.54 -21.30
CA VAL A 459 -0.56 -4.56 -20.98
C VAL A 459 0.48 -5.09 -20.00
N ASP A 460 0.28 -6.30 -19.46
CA ASP A 460 1.18 -6.93 -18.49
C ASP A 460 2.60 -7.11 -19.03
N GLN A 461 2.78 -7.37 -20.32
CA GLN A 461 4.12 -7.46 -20.93
C GLN A 461 4.76 -6.10 -21.25
N LEU A 462 4.05 -4.99 -21.06
CA LEU A 462 4.55 -3.65 -21.41
C LEU A 462 5.26 -2.94 -20.24
N GLY A 463 5.06 -3.39 -19.00
CA GLY A 463 5.74 -2.82 -17.85
C GLY A 463 5.29 -3.41 -16.51
N ARG A 464 5.87 -2.86 -15.44
CA ARG A 464 5.45 -3.08 -14.06
C ARG A 464 5.11 -1.74 -13.44
N TRP A 465 3.82 -1.52 -13.20
CA TRP A 465 3.27 -0.19 -12.94
C TRP A 465 3.39 0.19 -11.48
N ILE A 466 4.07 1.31 -11.18
CA ILE A 466 4.21 1.84 -9.80
C ILE A 466 3.39 3.12 -9.58
N CYS A 467 3.19 3.91 -10.65
CA CYS A 467 2.40 5.12 -10.62
C CYS A 467 1.42 5.14 -11.81
N MET A 468 0.31 5.85 -11.62
CA MET A 468 -0.78 5.96 -12.58
C MET A 468 -1.42 7.33 -12.45
N ASP A 469 -1.81 7.90 -13.57
CA ASP A 469 -2.57 9.15 -13.67
C ASP A 469 -3.69 8.99 -14.68
N ALA A 470 -4.77 9.76 -14.54
CA ALA A 470 -5.88 9.74 -15.47
C ALA A 470 -6.42 11.16 -15.71
N ALA A 471 -6.54 11.52 -16.98
CA ALA A 471 -7.09 12.78 -17.45
C ALA A 471 -7.35 12.66 -18.96
N ASP A 472 -8.13 13.57 -19.51
CA ASP A 472 -8.36 13.72 -20.94
C ASP A 472 -7.06 14.23 -21.62
N TRP A 473 -6.23 13.33 -22.13
CA TRP A 473 -4.92 13.61 -22.70
C TRP A 473 -5.01 14.21 -24.09
N ASP A 474 -5.99 13.80 -24.89
CA ASP A 474 -6.16 14.27 -26.26
C ASP A 474 -7.26 15.33 -26.45
N SER A 475 -7.94 15.70 -25.36
CA SER A 475 -9.02 16.68 -25.29
C SER A 475 -10.27 16.30 -26.10
N ASP A 476 -10.56 15.01 -26.25
CA ASP A 476 -11.78 14.50 -26.90
C ASP A 476 -12.97 14.36 -25.94
N GLY A 477 -12.70 14.55 -24.64
CA GLY A 477 -13.67 14.55 -23.56
C GLY A 477 -13.84 13.21 -22.85
N ASP A 478 -13.18 12.13 -23.27
CA ASP A 478 -13.04 10.92 -22.46
C ASP A 478 -11.74 10.89 -21.64
N ILE A 479 -11.69 10.00 -20.64
CA ILE A 479 -10.58 9.98 -19.68
C ILE A 479 -9.58 8.90 -20.11
N ASP A 480 -8.36 9.33 -20.38
CA ASP A 480 -7.21 8.46 -20.66
C ASP A 480 -6.48 8.05 -19.38
N ILE A 481 -5.62 7.03 -19.49
CA ILE A 481 -4.81 6.54 -18.36
C ILE A 481 -3.33 6.48 -18.74
N ALA A 482 -2.45 7.14 -17.97
CA ALA A 482 -1.01 6.95 -18.06
C ALA A 482 -0.51 5.96 -17.01
N LEU A 483 0.30 4.97 -17.41
CA LEU A 483 0.88 3.94 -16.53
C LEU A 483 2.40 4.02 -16.51
N GLY A 484 3.00 4.37 -15.38
CA GLY A 484 4.45 4.53 -15.20
C GLY A 484 5.16 3.23 -14.82
N ASN A 485 6.17 2.85 -15.60
CA ASN A 485 6.91 1.58 -15.46
C ASN A 485 8.11 1.70 -14.51
N PHE A 486 8.20 0.79 -13.53
CA PHE A 486 9.33 0.63 -12.64
C PHE A 486 9.84 -0.81 -12.65
N SER A 487 10.90 -1.03 -13.44
CA SER A 487 11.42 -2.36 -13.77
C SER A 487 12.65 -2.78 -12.95
N ARG A 488 12.98 -2.06 -11.88
CA ARG A 488 14.17 -2.32 -11.04
C ARG A 488 13.78 -2.74 -9.62
N GLY A 489 14.44 -3.75 -9.05
CA GLY A 489 14.33 -4.09 -7.61
C GLY A 489 12.91 -4.37 -7.09
N PHE A 490 12.72 -4.29 -5.77
CA PHE A 490 11.42 -4.41 -5.08
C PHE A 490 10.57 -5.62 -5.51
N LEU A 491 11.19 -6.81 -5.56
CA LEU A 491 10.47 -8.05 -5.81
C LEU A 491 10.07 -8.67 -4.47
N ASN A 492 8.82 -9.11 -4.36
CA ASN A 492 8.23 -9.80 -3.22
C ASN A 492 8.17 -11.34 -3.42
N GLN A 493 8.78 -11.84 -4.49
CA GLN A 493 8.83 -13.25 -4.82
C GLN A 493 10.23 -13.60 -5.32
N ASP A 494 10.78 -14.71 -4.83
CA ASP A 494 12.12 -15.14 -5.21
C ASP A 494 12.21 -15.57 -6.68
N ARG A 495 13.34 -15.29 -7.33
CA ARG A 495 13.67 -15.78 -8.68
C ARG A 495 12.63 -15.39 -9.76
N VAL A 496 11.95 -14.26 -9.61
CA VAL A 496 11.13 -13.68 -10.69
C VAL A 496 12.06 -13.18 -11.79
N GLN A 497 11.83 -13.62 -13.02
CA GLN A 497 12.44 -13.06 -14.22
C GLN A 497 11.44 -12.09 -14.86
N PRO A 498 11.86 -10.86 -15.23
CA PRO A 498 10.96 -9.92 -15.90
C PRO A 498 10.38 -10.53 -17.19
N ASP A 499 9.05 -10.62 -17.26
CA ASP A 499 8.30 -10.98 -18.48
C ASP A 499 7.77 -9.74 -19.23
N TRP A 500 8.19 -8.55 -18.79
CA TRP A 500 7.74 -7.26 -19.28
C TRP A 500 8.87 -6.44 -19.88
N ASN A 501 8.51 -5.42 -20.66
CA ASN A 501 9.46 -4.47 -21.22
C ASN A 501 10.14 -3.66 -20.10
N THR A 502 11.46 -3.79 -19.96
CA THR A 502 12.21 -3.14 -18.88
C THR A 502 12.71 -1.72 -19.20
N ARG A 503 12.47 -1.22 -20.42
CA ARG A 503 13.03 0.04 -20.94
C ARG A 503 11.98 1.07 -21.32
N LEU A 504 10.73 0.65 -21.51
CA LEU A 504 9.61 1.56 -21.78
C LEU A 504 9.29 2.37 -20.51
N PRO A 505 9.38 3.71 -20.50
CA PRO A 505 9.20 4.48 -19.27
C PRO A 505 7.74 4.52 -18.79
N PHE A 506 6.78 4.59 -19.70
CA PHE A 506 5.34 4.56 -19.42
C PHE A 506 4.55 4.17 -20.67
N ILE A 507 3.26 3.93 -20.52
CA ILE A 507 2.29 3.85 -21.64
C ILE A 507 1.11 4.77 -21.38
N ILE A 508 0.39 5.14 -22.44
CA ILE A 508 -0.93 5.75 -22.35
C ILE A 508 -1.95 4.76 -22.90
N LEU A 509 -3.00 4.53 -22.13
CA LEU A 509 -4.24 3.92 -22.57
C LEU A 509 -5.12 5.07 -23.03
N GLU A 510 -5.07 5.34 -24.33
CA GLU A 510 -5.90 6.34 -24.99
C GLU A 510 -7.32 5.80 -25.05
N ASN A 511 -8.25 6.44 -24.38
CA ASN A 511 -9.65 6.07 -24.41
C ASN A 511 -10.23 6.47 -25.77
N ILE A 512 -11.08 5.59 -26.32
CA ILE A 512 -11.64 5.76 -27.67
C ILE A 512 -13.17 5.60 -27.64
N SER A 513 -13.76 5.81 -26.47
CA SER A 513 -15.20 5.74 -26.24
C SER A 513 -15.95 6.77 -27.08
N VAL A 514 -15.40 7.98 -27.24
CA VAL A 514 -15.99 9.06 -28.06
C VAL A 514 -15.69 8.87 -29.55
N ALA A 515 -14.47 8.46 -29.89
CA ALA A 515 -14.05 8.27 -31.28
C ALA A 515 -14.87 7.21 -32.04
N ASN A 516 -15.56 6.31 -31.32
CA ASN A 516 -16.39 5.24 -31.90
C ASN A 516 -17.89 5.59 -32.02
N ILE A 517 -18.33 6.81 -31.71
CA ILE A 517 -19.71 7.25 -32.00
C ILE A 517 -19.78 7.58 -33.50
N PRO A 518 -20.52 6.80 -34.34
CA PRO A 518 -20.68 7.16 -35.73
C PRO A 518 -21.39 8.52 -35.82
N ARG A 519 -20.74 9.48 -36.49
CA ARG A 519 -21.30 10.81 -36.79
C ARG A 519 -22.54 10.73 -37.68
#